data_AF-U5BQM2-F1
#
_entry.id   AF-U5BQM2-F1
#
_cell.length_a   1.000
_cell.length_b   1.000
_cell.length_c   1.000
_cell.angle_alpha   90.00
_cell.angle_beta   90.00
_cell.angle_gamma   90.00
#
_symmetry.space_group_name_H-M   'P 1'
#
loop_
_entity.id
_entity.type
_entity.pdbx_description
1 polymer ?
#
loop_
_entity_poly.entity_id
_entity_poly.type
_entity_poly.pdbx_seq_one_letter_code
_entity_poly.pdbx_strand_id
1 'polypeptide(L)' 'KEKTELTAEQLVRVGEIESRVAEIKSMDFSEMSKAEKNSVKTELKEMNKEARALNNGVYLSVGAIIVILLIVILLT' A
#
# COMPACT_ATOMS: atom_id res chain seq x y z
N LYS A 1 12.40 -14.42 21.56
CA LYS A 1 11.78 -13.74 20.39
C LYS A 1 11.94 -12.26 20.63
N GLU A 2 12.98 -11.67 20.06
CA GLU A 2 13.20 -10.23 20.15
C GLU A 2 12.03 -9.57 19.43
N LYS A 3 11.25 -8.80 20.17
CA LYS A 3 10.21 -7.95 19.60
C LYS A 3 11.00 -6.83 18.95
N THR A 4 11.35 -6.99 17.67
CA THR A 4 11.99 -5.92 16.90
C THR A 4 11.10 -4.71 17.00
N GLU A 5 11.51 -3.75 17.80
CA GLU A 5 10.85 -2.46 17.90
C GLU A 5 10.93 -1.83 16.51
N LEU A 6 9.76 -1.51 15.93
CA LEU A 6 9.71 -0.88 14.62
C LEU A 6 10.49 0.43 14.69
N THR A 7 11.38 0.66 13.73
CA THR A 7 12.09 1.93 13.61
C THR A 7 11.09 3.07 13.37
N ALA A 8 11.48 4.31 13.67
CA ALA A 8 10.61 5.47 13.42
C ALA A 8 10.13 5.53 11.96
N GLU A 9 10.99 5.17 11.01
CA GLU A 9 10.67 5.10 9.57
C GLU A 9 9.66 3.99 9.24
N GLN A 10 9.80 2.82 9.87
CA GLN A 10 8.86 1.70 9.73
C GLN A 10 7.48 2.06 10.26
N LEU A 11 7.40 2.77 11.39
CA LEU A 11 6.14 3.23 11.97
C LEU A 11 5.43 4.23 11.04
N VAL A 12 6.18 5.16 10.46
CA VAL A 12 5.64 6.10 9.45
C VAL A 12 5.09 5.32 8.26
N ARG A 13 5.84 4.33 7.74
CA ARG A 13 5.41 3.53 6.59
C ARG A 13 4.15 2.70 6.87
N VAL A 14 4.03 2.13 8.07
CA VAL A 14 2.81 1.43 8.51
C VAL A 14 1.61 2.40 8.48
N GLY A 15 1.77 3.61 9.00
CA GLY A 15 0.73 4.64 8.97
C GLY A 15 0.29 5.02 7.55
N GLU A 16 1.23 5.14 6.60
CA GLU A 16 0.93 5.39 5.18
C GLU A 16 0.09 4.27 4.56
N ILE A 17 0.48 3.00 4.82
CA ILE A 17 -0.24 1.83 4.35
C ILE A 17 -1.66 1.80 4.94
N GLU A 18 -1.81 2.06 6.24
CA GLU A 18 -3.13 2.12 6.89
C GLU A 18 -4.03 3.19 6.27
N SER A 19 -3.49 4.39 6.04
CA SER A 19 -4.22 5.49 5.41
C SER A 19 -4.70 5.13 4.01
N ARG A 20 -3.84 4.52 3.18
CA ARG A 20 -4.20 4.15 1.81
C ARG A 20 -5.18 2.99 1.76
N VAL A 21 -5.05 2.01 2.65
CA VAL A 21 -6.03 0.93 2.79
C VAL A 21 -7.40 1.49 3.21
N ALA A 22 -7.43 2.46 4.13
CA ALA A 22 -8.67 3.11 4.55
C ALA A 22 -9.32 3.88 3.39
N GLU A 23 -8.53 4.60 2.60
CA GLU A 23 -8.99 5.29 1.39
C GLU A 23 -9.61 4.30 0.39
N ILE A 24 -8.87 3.24 0.03
CA ILE A 24 -9.35 2.20 -0.88
C ILE A 24 -10.63 1.53 -0.35
N LYS A 25 -10.71 1.28 0.96
CA LYS A 25 -11.91 0.70 1.58
C LYS A 25 -13.13 1.62 1.48
N SER A 26 -12.91 2.94 1.43
CA SER A 26 -13.96 3.95 1.28
C SER A 26 -14.32 4.27 -0.18
N MET A 27 -13.56 3.77 -1.15
CA MET A 27 -13.86 3.97 -2.57
C MET A 27 -15.17 3.28 -2.96
N ASP A 28 -15.96 3.96 -3.80
CA ASP A 28 -17.07 3.32 -4.48
C ASP A 28 -16.56 2.61 -5.74
N PHE A 29 -16.68 1.28 -5.73
CA PHE A 29 -16.28 0.43 -6.85
C PHE A 29 -17.40 0.21 -7.86
N SER A 30 -18.62 0.70 -7.62
CA SER A 30 -19.78 0.40 -8.48
C SER A 30 -19.54 0.79 -9.94
N GLU A 31 -19.05 2.01 -10.16
CA GLU A 31 -18.81 2.61 -11.48
C GLU A 31 -17.44 2.25 -12.10
N MET A 32 -16.55 1.59 -11.34
CA MET A 32 -15.22 1.24 -11.84
C MET A 32 -15.25 0.07 -12.83
N SER A 33 -14.45 0.17 -13.87
CA SER A 33 -14.21 -0.94 -14.80
C SER A 33 -13.49 -2.10 -14.11
N LYS A 34 -13.56 -3.28 -14.74
CA LYS A 34 -12.85 -4.47 -14.26
C LYS A 34 -11.33 -4.26 -14.19
N ALA A 35 -10.76 -3.47 -15.10
CA ALA A 35 -9.33 -3.18 -15.13
C ALA A 35 -8.91 -2.33 -13.92
N GLU A 36 -9.65 -1.26 -13.63
CA GLU A 36 -9.37 -0.37 -12.49
C GLU A 36 -9.52 -1.09 -11.16
N LYS A 37 -10.58 -1.92 -11.02
CA LYS A 37 -10.76 -2.80 -9.84
C LYS A 37 -9.57 -3.74 -9.63
N ASN A 38 -9.02 -4.29 -10.71
CA ASN A 38 -7.85 -5.17 -10.63
C ASN A 38 -6.58 -4.40 -10.25
N SER A 39 -6.41 -3.15 -10.69
CA SER A 39 -5.30 -2.29 -10.28
C SER A 39 -5.35 -2.00 -8.79
N VAL A 40 -6.51 -1.59 -8.27
CA VAL A 40 -6.71 -1.35 -6.84
C VAL A 40 -6.49 -2.62 -6.00
N LYS A 41 -6.97 -3.77 -6.49
CA LYS A 41 -6.72 -5.07 -5.85
C LYS A 41 -5.23 -5.44 -5.82
N THR A 42 -4.49 -5.11 -6.88
CA THR A 42 -3.05 -5.36 -6.94
C THR A 42 -2.31 -4.46 -5.97
N GLU A 43 -2.67 -3.17 -5.90
CA GLU A 43 -2.14 -2.23 -4.93
C GLU A 43 -2.35 -2.71 -3.48
N LEU A 44 -3.57 -3.10 -3.12
CA LEU A 44 -3.88 -3.67 -1.80
C LEU A 44 -3.02 -4.90 -1.47
N LYS A 45 -2.76 -5.77 -2.45
CA LYS A 45 -1.92 -6.95 -2.26
C LYS A 45 -0.47 -6.60 -2.01
N GLU A 46 0.09 -5.65 -2.75
CA GLU A 46 1.47 -5.19 -2.56
C GLU A 46 1.64 -4.51 -1.20
N MET A 47 0.70 -3.65 -0.79
CA MET A 47 0.70 -3.06 0.56
C MET A 47 0.62 -4.13 1.67
N ASN A 48 -0.17 -5.19 1.48
CA ASN A 48 -0.25 -6.29 2.43
C ASN A 48 1.07 -7.06 2.53
N LYS A 49 1.74 -7.32 1.39
CA LYS A 49 3.07 -7.94 1.38
C LYS A 49 4.09 -7.07 2.12
N GLU A 50 4.05 -5.77 1.88
CA GLU A 50 4.93 -4.80 2.55
C GLU A 50 4.69 -4.78 4.06
N ALA A 51 3.44 -4.65 4.51
CA ALA A 51 3.09 -4.70 5.94
C ALA A 51 3.56 -6.00 6.62
N ARG A 52 3.48 -7.14 5.92
CA ARG A 52 4.01 -8.43 6.41
C ARG A 52 5.54 -8.46 6.47
N ALA A 53 6.20 -7.85 5.51
CA ALA A 53 7.66 -7.75 5.45
C ALA A 53 8.20 -6.89 6.59
N LEU A 54 7.51 -5.78 6.90
CA LEU A 54 7.77 -4.92 8.06
C LEU A 54 7.68 -5.71 9.38
N ASN A 55 6.64 -6.53 9.54
CA ASN A 55 6.43 -7.33 10.74
C ASN A 55 7.41 -8.51 10.90
N ASN A 56 8.04 -8.97 9.82
CA ASN A 56 9.03 -10.05 9.83
C ASN A 56 10.49 -9.55 9.88
N GLY A 57 10.72 -8.24 9.97
CA GLY A 57 12.07 -7.66 10.06
C GLY A 57 12.89 -7.70 8.76
N VAL A 58 12.28 -8.01 7.61
CA VAL A 58 12.93 -8.00 6.30
C VAL A 58 12.33 -6.86 5.48
N TYR A 59 13.08 -5.76 5.34
CA TYR A 59 12.66 -4.61 4.53
C TYR A 59 13.01 -4.89 3.06
N LEU A 60 12.00 -5.14 2.21
CA LEU A 60 12.16 -5.00 0.76
C LEU A 60 11.70 -3.59 0.39
N SER A 61 12.55 -2.82 -0.30
CA SER A 61 12.16 -1.53 -0.87
C SER A 61 11.09 -1.74 -1.96
N VAL A 62 9.81 -1.61 -1.59
CA VAL A 62 8.66 -1.60 -2.52
C VAL A 62 8.34 -0.18 -3.02
N GLY A 63 9.26 0.78 -2.80
CA GLY A 63 9.14 2.19 -3.19
C GLY A 63 8.96 2.48 -4.69
N ALA A 64 8.82 1.46 -5.55
CA ALA A 64 8.63 1.63 -6.99
C ALA A 64 7.16 1.74 -7.44
N ILE A 65 6.17 1.34 -6.63
CA ILE A 65 4.78 1.14 -7.12
C ILE A 65 3.86 2.36 -6.91
N ILE A 66 4.06 3.17 -5.85
CA ILE A 66 3.18 4.32 -5.51
C ILE A 66 3.36 5.53 -6.45
N VAL A 67 4.56 5.74 -7.01
CA VAL A 67 4.82 6.86 -7.95
C VAL A 67 3.99 6.71 -9.23
N ILE A 68 3.71 5.48 -9.68
CA ILE A 68 2.94 5.21 -10.91
C ILE A 68 1.45 5.60 -10.75
N LEU A 69 0.90 5.51 -9.54
CA LEU A 69 -0.50 5.85 -9.24
C LEU A 69 -0.75 7.37 -9.19
N LEU A 70 0.22 8.17 -8.73
CA LEU A 70 0.17 9.63 -8.81
C LEU A 70 0.24 10.15 -10.26
N ILE A 71 0.92 9.43 -11.16
CA ILE A 71 0.98 9.78 -12.59
C ILE A 71 -0.36 9.51 -13.30
N VAL A 72 -1.08 8.46 -12.91
CA VAL A 72 -2.37 8.09 -13.53
C VAL A 72 -3.51 9.04 -13.14
N ILE A 73 -3.53 9.56 -11.91
CA ILE A 73 -4.56 10.51 -11.46
C ILE A 73 -4.27 11.96 -11.90
N LEU A 74 -3.02 12.33 -12.22
CA LEU A 74 -2.66 13.69 -12.67
C LEU A 74 -2.65 13.87 -14.20
N LEU A 75 -2.56 12.80 -15.00
CA LEU A 75 -2.61 12.84 -16.49
C LEU A 75 -3.98 12.49 -17.07
N THR A 76 -4.95 12.18 -16.21
CA THR A 76 -6.35 11.93 -16.55
C THR A 76 -7.21 12.95 -15.83
#